data_AF-A0A8H4AN73-F1
#
_entry.id   AF-A0A8H4AN73-F1
#
_cell.length_a   1.000
_cell.length_b   1.000
_cell.length_c   1.000
_cell.angle_alpha   90.00
_cell.angle_beta   90.00
_cell.angle_gamma   90.00
#
_symmetry.space_group_name_H-M   'P 1'
#
loop_
_entity.id
_entity.type
_entity.pdbx_description
1 polymer ?
#
loop_
_entity_poly.entity_id
_entity_poly.type
_entity_poly.pdbx_seq_one_letter_code
_entity_poly.pdbx_strand_id
1 'polypeptide(L)'
;MFSMANANPDFENCFYYNIFTKNIASVNFGPDQPIAGELITINYNVSNLPMPTTHLVYVVAAIVKDERNRDPTISNKVKVDRGLKEISTSLNLRWPSDKNQASSLVVFLLDYKFGIYDCVRFYSRTPQ
;
A
#
# COMPACT_ATOMS: atom_id res chain seq x y z
N MET A 1 -1.87 -15.28 14.53
CA MET A 1 -1.47 -14.70 13.23
C MET A 1 -1.00 -13.28 13.52
N PHE A 2 0.29 -13.02 13.39
CA PHE A 2 0.87 -11.74 13.77
C PHE A 2 0.62 -10.69 12.68
N SER A 3 0.10 -9.54 13.07
CA SER A 3 0.05 -8.35 12.24
C SER A 3 1.48 -7.96 11.87
N MET A 4 1.88 -8.13 10.61
CA MET A 4 3.21 -7.70 10.13
C MET A 4 3.43 -6.19 10.23
N ALA A 5 2.38 -5.40 10.49
CA ALA A 5 2.51 -3.97 10.81
C ALA A 5 3.28 -3.73 12.13
N ASN A 6 3.35 -4.72 13.02
CA ASN A 6 4.01 -4.58 14.33
C ASN A 6 5.38 -5.28 14.45
N ALA A 7 5.88 -5.93 13.38
CA ALA A 7 7.07 -6.80 13.45
C ALA A 7 8.23 -6.41 12.51
N ASN A 8 8.16 -5.24 11.86
CA ASN A 8 9.24 -4.74 11.01
C ASN A 8 9.83 -3.44 11.61
N PRO A 9 11.13 -3.39 11.99
CA PRO A 9 11.77 -2.18 12.49
C PRO A 9 11.86 -1.04 11.45
N ASP A 10 11.59 -1.32 10.18
CA ASP A 10 11.53 -0.33 9.09
C ASP A 10 10.11 0.18 8.83
N PHE A 11 9.40 0.55 9.90
CA PHE A 11 8.08 1.17 9.85
C PHE A 11 8.21 2.69 9.72
N GLU A 12 7.76 3.25 8.59
CA GLU A 12 7.49 4.68 8.48
C GLU A 12 6.12 4.90 7.82
N ASN A 13 5.35 5.85 8.37
CA ASN A 13 4.28 6.51 7.60
C ASN A 13 4.89 6.98 6.27
N CYS A 14 4.17 6.86 5.16
CA CYS A 14 4.70 7.31 3.87
C CYS A 14 5.07 8.81 3.93
N PHE A 15 6.35 9.14 4.13
CA PHE A 15 6.93 10.44 3.77
C PHE A 15 7.16 10.53 2.25
N TYR A 16 6.25 9.95 1.48
CA TYR A 16 6.12 10.25 0.06
C TYR A 16 5.26 11.50 -0.04
N TYR A 17 5.85 12.61 -0.49
CA TYR A 17 5.19 13.91 -0.65
C TYR A 17 4.70 14.60 0.65
N ASN A 18 5.32 14.35 1.81
CA ASN A 18 4.98 15.00 3.10
C ASN A 18 3.53 14.78 3.60
N ILE A 19 3.01 13.55 3.52
CA ILE A 19 1.63 13.26 3.93
C ILE A 19 1.62 12.49 5.26
N PHE A 20 1.16 13.14 6.33
CA PHE A 20 1.00 12.52 7.65
C PHE A 20 -0.34 11.78 7.72
N THR A 21 -0.31 10.44 7.67
CA THR A 21 -1.52 9.62 7.75
C THR A 21 -1.73 9.01 9.14
N LYS A 22 -2.99 8.78 9.53
CA LYS A 22 -3.30 7.96 10.72
C LYS A 22 -3.20 6.50 10.31
N ASN A 23 -2.49 5.66 11.06
CA ASN A 23 -2.42 4.21 10.80
C ASN A 23 -3.75 3.56 11.21
N ILE A 24 -4.73 3.60 10.31
CA ILE A 24 -6.08 3.06 10.49
C ILE A 24 -6.32 1.83 9.60
N ALA A 25 -5.34 1.49 8.76
CA ALA A 25 -5.39 0.36 7.85
C ALA A 25 -4.58 -0.85 8.35
N SER A 26 -5.03 -2.04 7.96
CA SER A 26 -4.29 -3.29 8.04
C SER A 26 -4.04 -3.78 6.62
N VAL A 27 -2.78 -4.04 6.30
CA VAL A 27 -2.37 -4.54 4.99
C VAL A 27 -1.68 -5.88 5.16
N ASN A 28 -2.15 -6.88 4.42
CA ASN A 28 -1.52 -8.19 4.33
C ASN A 28 -1.28 -8.50 2.86
N PHE A 29 -0.10 -9.00 2.51
CA PHE A 29 0.19 -9.40 1.14
C PHE A 29 0.93 -10.73 1.10
N GLY A 30 0.84 -11.41 -0.03
CA GLY A 30 1.52 -12.68 -0.28
C GLY A 30 1.82 -12.88 -1.76
N PRO A 31 2.83 -13.69 -2.11
CA PRO A 31 3.76 -14.39 -1.20
C PRO A 31 4.66 -13.46 -0.38
N ASP A 32 5.02 -13.88 0.84
CA ASP A 32 6.05 -13.22 1.66
C ASP A 32 7.43 -13.42 1.00
N GLN A 33 8.22 -12.36 0.97
CA GLN A 33 9.28 -12.14 -0.04
C GLN A 33 8.73 -12.25 -1.48
N PRO A 34 8.31 -11.13 -2.07
CA PRO A 34 7.86 -11.12 -3.45
C PRO A 34 8.92 -11.68 -4.39
N ILE A 35 8.56 -12.71 -5.16
CA ILE A 35 9.44 -13.31 -6.17
C ILE A 35 9.41 -12.42 -7.41
N ALA A 36 10.58 -12.21 -8.01
CA ALA A 36 10.70 -11.39 -9.22
C ALA A 36 9.78 -11.87 -10.35
N GLY A 37 8.92 -10.96 -10.84
CA GLY A 37 7.97 -11.24 -11.91
C GLY A 37 6.69 -11.97 -11.48
N GLU A 38 6.56 -12.40 -10.22
CA GLU A 38 5.36 -13.09 -9.72
C GLU A 38 4.22 -12.12 -9.38
N LEU A 39 3.00 -12.63 -9.33
CA LEU A 39 1.85 -11.87 -8.83
C LEU A 39 1.86 -11.87 -7.30
N ILE A 40 1.70 -10.67 -6.73
CA ILE A 40 1.40 -10.47 -5.32
C ILE A 40 -0.08 -10.11 -5.16
N THR A 41 -0.71 -10.73 -4.18
CA THR A 41 -2.08 -10.42 -3.75
C THR A 41 -2.00 -9.57 -2.49
N ILE A 42 -2.70 -8.45 -2.48
CA ILE A 42 -2.67 -7.44 -1.42
C ILE A 42 -4.08 -7.28 -0.89
N ASN A 43 -4.27 -7.59 0.39
CA ASN A 43 -5.52 -7.38 1.11
C ASN A 43 -5.38 -6.15 1.99
N TYR A 44 -6.28 -5.18 1.78
CA TYR A 44 -6.25 -3.88 2.41
C TYR A 44 -7.57 -3.62 3.14
N ASN A 45 -7.48 -3.47 4.47
CA ASN A 45 -8.63 -3.29 5.35
C ASN A 45 -8.49 -1.97 6.10
N VAL A 46 -9.51 -1.11 6.06
CA VAL A 46 -9.57 0.13 6.83
C VAL A 46 -10.77 0.08 7.75
N SER A 47 -10.57 0.44 9.02
CA SER A 47 -11.66 0.64 9.96
C SER A 47 -11.67 2.07 10.50
N ASN A 48 -12.83 2.52 10.96
CA ASN A 48 -13.00 3.80 11.64
C ASN A 48 -12.57 5.03 10.81
N LEU A 49 -12.97 5.11 9.53
CA LEU A 49 -12.76 6.34 8.76
C LEU A 49 -13.43 7.53 9.47
N PRO A 50 -12.72 8.67 9.60
CA PRO A 50 -13.26 9.85 10.28
C PRO A 50 -14.47 10.43 9.54
N MET A 51 -14.54 10.25 8.22
CA MET A 51 -15.67 10.62 7.38
C MET A 51 -16.01 9.46 6.44
N PRO A 52 -17.30 9.27 6.08
CA PRO A 52 -17.67 8.28 5.07
C PRO A 52 -17.02 8.57 3.70
N THR A 53 -16.71 7.52 2.95
CA THR A 53 -16.14 7.61 1.59
C THR A 53 -17.01 8.43 0.64
N THR A 54 -16.38 9.22 -0.23
CA THR A 54 -17.10 9.99 -1.25
C THR A 54 -17.29 9.20 -2.57
N HIS A 55 -17.62 9.90 -3.66
CA HIS A 55 -17.91 9.30 -4.97
C HIS A 55 -16.65 8.95 -5.78
N LEU A 56 -15.47 9.44 -5.36
CA LEU A 56 -14.18 9.26 -6.01
C LEU A 56 -13.15 8.81 -4.98
N VAL A 57 -13.32 7.58 -4.49
CA VAL A 57 -12.41 6.95 -3.53
C VAL A 57 -11.77 5.71 -4.15
N TYR A 58 -10.46 5.58 -3.95
CA TYR A 58 -9.66 4.49 -4.50
C TYR A 58 -8.72 3.95 -3.44
N VAL A 59 -8.64 2.63 -3.34
CA VAL A 59 -7.45 1.99 -2.78
C VAL A 59 -6.46 1.82 -3.91
N VAL A 60 -5.23 2.28 -3.71
CA VAL A 60 -4.16 2.20 -4.68
C VAL A 60 -3.04 1.38 -4.08
N ALA A 61 -2.51 0.45 -4.86
CA ALA A 61 -1.28 -0.25 -4.55
C ALA A 61 -0.27 0.04 -5.67
N ALA A 62 0.96 0.36 -5.29
CA ALA A 62 2.04 0.69 -6.21
C ALA A 62 3.36 0.09 -5.74
N ILE A 63 4.22 -0.27 -6.69
CA ILE A 63 5.60 -0.65 -6.43
C ILE A 63 6.45 0.53 -6.86
N VAL A 64 7.32 0.96 -5.96
CA VAL A 64 8.25 2.08 -6.18
C VAL A 64 9.67 1.58 -6.06
N LYS A 65 10.58 2.19 -6.82
CA LYS A 65 12.02 1.99 -6.62
C LYS A 65 12.47 2.76 -5.39
N ASP A 66 13.40 2.21 -4.62
CA ASP A 66 13.91 2.86 -3.41
C ASP A 66 15.01 3.91 -3.70
N GLU A 67 15.39 4.08 -4.98
CA GLU A 67 16.36 5.06 -5.46
C GLU A 67 15.80 6.51 -5.55
N ARG A 68 16.65 7.47 -5.96
CA ARG A 68 16.32 8.91 -6.03
C ARG A 68 15.07 9.23 -6.87
N ASN A 69 14.77 8.41 -7.88
CA ASN A 69 13.52 8.48 -8.64
C ASN A 69 12.52 7.48 -8.09
N ARG A 70 11.71 8.03 -7.20
CA ARG A 70 10.66 7.42 -6.39
C ARG A 70 9.36 7.16 -7.18
N ASP A 71 9.41 7.20 -8.50
CA ASP A 71 8.21 7.04 -9.32
C ASP A 71 7.71 5.58 -9.26
N PRO A 72 6.38 5.38 -9.25
CA PRO A 72 5.80 4.04 -9.27
C PRO A 72 6.14 3.36 -10.60
N THR A 73 6.79 2.21 -10.52
CA THR A 73 7.08 1.35 -11.68
C THR A 73 5.89 0.52 -12.08
N ILE A 74 5.08 0.08 -11.11
CA ILE A 74 3.92 -0.78 -11.33
C ILE A 74 2.82 -0.30 -10.37
N SER A 75 1.59 -0.17 -10.82
CA SER A 75 0.48 0.20 -9.93
C SER A 75 -0.86 -0.37 -10.38
N ASN A 76 -1.78 -0.48 -9.43
CA ASN A 76 -3.16 -0.88 -9.64
C ASN A 76 -4.04 -0.17 -8.61
N LYS A 77 -5.31 0.02 -8.95
CA LYS A 77 -6.27 0.69 -8.07
C LYS A 77 -7.64 0.07 -8.18
N VAL A 78 -8.36 0.05 -7.06
CA VAL A 78 -9.74 -0.41 -6.97
C VAL A 78 -10.59 0.75 -6.47
N LYS A 79 -11.73 0.98 -7.15
CA LYS A 79 -12.70 1.97 -6.72
C LYS A 79 -13.46 1.43 -5.51
N VAL A 80 -13.62 2.28 -4.50
CA VAL A 80 -14.38 1.98 -3.28
C VAL A 80 -15.78 2.56 -3.40
N ASP A 81 -16.78 1.85 -2.86
CA ASP A 81 -18.15 2.34 -2.79
C ASP A 81 -18.27 3.57 -1.90
N ARG A 82 -19.29 4.39 -2.19
CA ARG A 82 -19.58 5.62 -1.44
C ARG A 82 -20.28 5.32 -0.11
N GLY A 83 -20.09 6.18 0.88
CA GLY A 83 -20.80 6.14 2.17
C GLY A 83 -20.27 5.08 3.13
N LEU A 84 -19.13 4.47 2.85
CA LEU A 84 -18.51 3.47 3.72
C LEU A 84 -17.65 4.13 4.79
N LYS A 85 -17.68 3.58 6.01
CA LYS A 85 -16.72 3.90 7.08
C LYS A 85 -15.67 2.81 7.30
N GLU A 86 -15.88 1.67 6.66
CA GLU A 86 -15.01 0.50 6.70
C GLU A 86 -14.82 0.02 5.27
N ILE A 87 -13.59 -0.36 4.93
CA ILE A 87 -13.22 -0.79 3.58
C ILE A 87 -12.48 -2.11 3.73
N SER A 88 -12.84 -3.09 2.91
CA SER A 88 -12.11 -4.34 2.78
C SER A 88 -11.99 -4.65 1.29
N THR A 89 -10.77 -4.69 0.77
CA THR A 89 -10.54 -4.92 -0.66
C THR A 89 -9.28 -5.73 -0.90
N SER A 90 -9.18 -6.27 -2.11
CA SER A 90 -8.01 -7.01 -2.58
C SER A 90 -7.53 -6.44 -3.92
N LEU A 91 -6.23 -6.30 -4.08
CA LEU A 91 -5.57 -5.85 -5.30
C LEU A 91 -4.47 -6.84 -5.68
N ASN A 92 -4.22 -6.99 -6.98
CA ASN A 92 -3.10 -7.77 -7.48
C ASN A 92 -2.11 -6.85 -8.20
N LEU A 93 -0.83 -7.07 -7.94
CA LEU A 93 0.29 -6.43 -8.65
C LEU A 93 1.29 -7.48 -9.09
N ARG A 94 2.01 -7.24 -10.17
CA ARG A 94 3.18 -8.06 -10.52
C ARG A 94 4.40 -7.44 -9.87
N TRP A 95 5.19 -8.22 -9.14
CA TRP A 95 6.46 -7.74 -8.61
C TRP A 95 7.47 -7.50 -9.75
N PRO A 96 8.35 -6.48 -9.67
CA PRO A 96 9.34 -6.24 -10.70
C PRO A 96 10.20 -7.47 -10.96
N SER A 97 10.52 -7.71 -12.23
CA SER A 97 11.41 -8.81 -12.62
C SER A 97 12.89 -8.53 -12.32
N ASP A 98 13.24 -7.27 -12.03
CA ASP A 98 14.61 -6.86 -11.72
C ASP A 98 14.94 -7.18 -10.25
N LYS A 99 15.79 -8.20 -10.05
CA LYS A 99 16.23 -8.65 -8.72
C LYS A 99 17.30 -7.76 -8.10
N ASN A 100 17.94 -6.89 -8.90
CA ASN A 100 19.06 -6.08 -8.44
C ASN A 100 18.62 -4.72 -7.86
N GLN A 101 17.32 -4.44 -7.90
CA GLN A 101 16.77 -3.15 -7.51
C GLN A 101 15.88 -3.27 -6.27
N ALA A 102 16.30 -2.59 -5.20
CA ALA A 102 15.48 -2.42 -4.01
C ALA A 102 14.17 -1.72 -4.38
N SER A 103 13.06 -2.39 -4.10
CA SER A 103 11.71 -1.93 -4.41
C SER A 103 10.85 -2.01 -3.16
N SER A 104 9.90 -1.09 -3.04
CA SER A 104 8.92 -1.09 -1.97
C SER A 104 7.51 -1.22 -2.51
N LEU A 105 6.65 -1.94 -1.79
CA LEU A 105 5.21 -1.88 -1.96
C LEU A 105 4.67 -0.69 -1.17
N VAL A 106 3.86 0.14 -1.81
CA VAL A 106 3.12 1.25 -1.21
C VAL A 106 1.63 1.01 -1.43
N VAL A 107 0.83 1.07 -0.36
CA VAL A 107 -0.63 0.93 -0.43
C VAL A 107 -1.26 2.09 0.29
N PHE A 108 -2.23 2.76 -0.34
CA PHE A 108 -2.89 3.93 0.24
C PHE A 108 -4.35 4.04 -0.15
N LEU A 109 -5.12 4.75 0.70
CA LEU A 109 -6.50 5.12 0.44
C LEU A 109 -6.58 6.60 0.04
N LEU A 110 -7.00 6.87 -1.19
CA LEU A 110 -7.19 8.20 -1.73
C LEU A 110 -8.67 8.52 -1.89
N ASP A 111 -9.13 9.60 -1.27
CA ASP A 111 -10.40 10.25 -1.54
C ASP A 111 -10.12 11.59 -2.24
N TYR A 112 -10.62 11.78 -3.46
CA TYR A 112 -10.35 13.01 -4.22
C TYR A 112 -10.87 14.28 -3.56
N LYS A 113 -11.83 14.17 -2.64
CA LYS A 113 -12.35 15.32 -1.88
C LYS A 113 -11.52 15.63 -0.64
N PHE A 114 -11.02 14.59 0.05
CA PHE A 114 -10.41 14.73 1.38
C PHE A 114 -8.91 14.44 1.42
N GLY A 115 -8.33 13.96 0.31
CA GLY A 115 -6.93 13.57 0.21
C GLY A 115 -6.69 12.12 0.62
N ILE A 116 -5.47 11.84 1.04
CA ILE A 116 -5.04 10.50 1.46
C ILE A 116 -5.35 10.31 2.94
N TYR A 117 -6.09 9.26 3.28
CA TYR A 117 -6.44 8.92 4.66
C TYR A 117 -5.35 8.10 5.36
N ASP A 118 -4.81 7.13 4.63
CA ASP A 118 -3.85 6.14 5.11
C ASP A 118 -2.87 5.80 3.98
N CYS A 119 -1.60 5.61 4.34
CA CYS A 119 -0.55 5.14 3.44
C CYS A 119 0.43 4.26 4.21
N VAL A 120 0.65 3.06 3.69
CA VAL A 120 1.57 2.05 4.24
C VAL A 120 2.61 1.70 3.19
N ARG A 121 3.87 1.61 3.62
CA ARG A 121 5.00 1.16 2.79
C ARG A 121 5.65 -0.09 3.38
N PHE A 122 5.99 -1.04 2.52
CA PHE A 122 6.73 -2.25 2.84
C PHE A 122 7.99 -2.32 1.98
N TYR A 123 9.15 -2.27 2.63
CA TYR A 123 10.44 -2.45 1.95
C TYR A 123 10.67 -3.91 1.58
N SER A 124 11.18 -4.16 0.38
CA SER A 124 11.72 -5.48 0.05
C SER A 124 12.91 -5.76 0.94
N ARG A 125 12.87 -6.89 1.66
CA ARG A 125 14.08 -7.44 2.27
C ARG A 125 14.95 -7.95 1.14
N THR A 126 16.03 -7.25 0.80
CA THR A 126 17.08 -7.85 -0.03
C THR A 126 17.49 -9.18 0.61
N PRO A 127 17.63 -10.28 -0.15
CA PRO A 127 18.34 -11.43 0.38
C PRO A 127 19.75 -10.95 0.74
N GLN A 128 20.12 -11.09 2.02
CA GLN A 128 21.51 -10.96 2.44
C GLN A 128 22.34 -12.09 1.83
#